data_AF-A0A4C1VQ71-F1
#
_entry.id   AF-A0A4C1VQ71-F1
#
_cell.length_a   1.000
_cell.length_b   1.000
_cell.length_c   1.000
_cell.angle_alpha   90.00
_cell.angle_beta   90.00
_cell.angle_gamma   90.00
#
_symmetry.space_group_name_H-M   'P 1'
#
loop_
_entity.id
_entity.type
_entity.pdbx_description
1 polymer ?
#
loop_
_entity_poly.entity_id
_entity_poly.type
_entity_poly.pdbx_seq_one_letter_code
_entity_poly.pdbx_strand_id
1 'polypeptide(L)'
;MTAGCTGEAFLKDLITTTLESSRSVDHYINKIMPTAHRLRNIKFDIDGEWLETLMLAGLPEAYKPMIMGLESSGIKISANSIKSKLLQEVQCSDNSAFFTRKRPFK
;
A
#
# COMPACT_ATOMS: atom_id res chain seq x y z
N MET A 1 24.85 -0.80 -28.03
CA MET A 1 23.68 -1.47 -27.40
C MET A 1 24.01 -1.76 -25.94
N THR A 2 23.79 -0.79 -25.05
CA THR A 2 23.92 -0.98 -23.60
C THR A 2 22.53 -0.85 -23.01
N ALA A 3 21.75 -1.93 -23.04
CA ALA A 3 20.53 -2.03 -22.25
C ALA A 3 20.96 -2.23 -20.78
N GLY A 4 21.51 -1.19 -20.18
CA GLY A 4 21.67 -1.12 -18.74
C GLY A 4 20.27 -1.07 -18.16
N CYS A 5 19.88 -2.14 -17.46
CA CYS A 5 18.70 -2.18 -16.60
C CYS A 5 18.80 -1.02 -15.61
N THR A 6 18.30 0.14 -16.01
CA THR A 6 18.60 1.42 -15.37
C THR A 6 17.64 1.54 -14.20
N GLY A 7 18.16 1.69 -12.98
CA GLY A 7 17.33 1.85 -11.78
C GLY A 7 16.26 2.93 -11.90
N GLU A 8 16.50 3.91 -12.78
CA GLU A 8 15.53 4.93 -13.21
C GLU A 8 14.21 4.35 -13.73
N ALA A 9 14.22 3.24 -14.49
CA ALA A 9 13.00 2.62 -15.00
C ALA A 9 12.15 2.03 -13.86
N PHE A 10 12.79 1.36 -12.90
CA PHE A 10 12.10 0.85 -11.71
C PHE A 10 11.59 1.97 -10.81
N LEU A 11 12.35 3.06 -10.68
CA LEU A 11 11.93 4.23 -9.91
C LEU A 11 10.72 4.90 -10.55
N LYS A 12 10.76 5.11 -11.87
CA LYS A 12 9.63 5.63 -12.65
C LYS A 12 8.40 4.74 -12.50
N ASP A 13 8.57 3.42 -12.61
CA ASP A 13 7.47 2.48 -12.44
C ASP A 13 6.93 2.52 -11.00
N LEU A 14 7.78 2.69 -9.99
CA LEU A 14 7.36 2.80 -8.59
C LEU A 14 6.52 4.06 -8.33
N ILE A 15 6.99 5.25 -8.73
CA ILE A 15 6.32 6.53 -8.45
C ILE A 15 5.04 6.74 -9.27
N THR A 16 4.93 6.07 -10.42
CA THR A 16 3.73 6.13 -11.28
C THR A 16 2.74 5.02 -10.96
N THR A 17 3.09 4.07 -10.08
CA THR A 17 2.18 3.02 -9.65
C THR A 17 1.16 3.60 -8.68
N THR A 18 -0.06 3.77 -9.18
CA THR A 18 -1.25 4.10 -8.39
C THR A 18 -2.23 2.93 -8.39
N LEU A 19 -3.13 2.90 -7.42
CA LEU A 19 -4.18 1.90 -7.38
C LEU A 19 -5.14 2.02 -8.57
N GLU A 20 -5.40 3.24 -9.06
CA GLU A 20 -6.22 3.47 -10.26
C GLU A 20 -5.60 2.91 -11.54
N SER A 21 -4.26 2.94 -11.64
CA SER A 21 -3.53 2.29 -12.75
C SER A 21 -3.44 0.76 -12.61
N SER A 22 -3.87 0.22 -11.47
CA SER A 22 -3.82 -1.20 -11.14
C SER A 22 -5.20 -1.84 -11.25
N ARG A 23 -5.27 -3.11 -11.64
CA ARG A 23 -6.55 -3.82 -11.81
C ARG A 23 -7.27 -4.11 -10.49
N SER A 24 -6.51 -4.22 -9.41
CA SER A 24 -7.01 -4.51 -8.06
C SER A 24 -5.98 -4.07 -7.03
N VAL A 25 -6.41 -4.02 -5.77
CA VAL A 25 -5.54 -3.79 -4.61
C VAL A 25 -4.42 -4.82 -4.52
N ASP A 26 -4.72 -6.11 -4.74
CA ASP A 26 -3.70 -7.16 -4.78
C ASP A 26 -2.64 -6.90 -5.87
N HIS A 27 -3.09 -6.51 -7.07
CA HIS A 27 -2.16 -6.20 -8.16
C HIS A 27 -1.29 -4.98 -7.83
N TYR A 28 -1.88 -3.95 -7.23
CA TYR A 28 -1.16 -2.76 -6.77
C TYR A 28 -0.06 -3.12 -5.75
N ILE A 29 -0.42 -3.86 -4.70
CA ILE A 29 0.52 -4.29 -3.65
C ILE A 29 1.62 -5.19 -4.23
N ASN A 30 1.25 -6.14 -5.08
CA ASN A 30 2.19 -7.05 -5.76
C ASN A 30 3.05 -6.35 -6.80
N LYS A 31 2.74 -5.11 -7.19
CA LYS A 31 3.60 -4.29 -8.04
C LYS A 31 4.54 -3.40 -7.22
N ILE A 32 4.02 -2.67 -6.22
CA ILE A 32 4.79 -1.66 -5.48
C ILE A 32 5.80 -2.28 -4.50
N MET A 33 5.41 -3.31 -3.73
CA MET A 33 6.30 -3.95 -2.74
C MET A 33 7.57 -4.57 -3.36
N PRO A 34 7.47 -5.47 -4.36
CA PRO A 34 8.67 -6.08 -4.94
C PRO A 34 9.50 -5.08 -5.74
N THR A 35 8.88 -4.06 -6.36
CA THR A 35 9.62 -2.99 -7.06
C THR A 35 10.46 -2.19 -6.08
N ALA A 36 9.91 -1.83 -4.91
CA ALA A 36 10.67 -1.17 -3.86
C ALA A 36 11.82 -2.04 -3.34
N HIS A 37 11.58 -3.34 -3.17
CA HIS A 37 12.63 -4.28 -2.75
C HIS A 37 13.76 -4.41 -3.79
N ARG A 38 13.42 -4.43 -5.10
CA ARG A 38 14.39 -4.43 -6.20
C ARG A 38 15.22 -3.15 -6.24
N LEU A 39 14.60 -1.99 -5.99
CA LEU A 39 15.29 -0.71 -5.89
C LEU A 39 16.28 -0.69 -4.72
N ARG A 40 15.89 -1.24 -3.57
CA ARG A 40 16.80 -1.42 -2.44
C ARG A 40 17.99 -2.32 -2.77
N ASN A 41 17.77 -3.37 -3.56
CA ASN A 41 18.84 -4.28 -3.98
C ASN A 41 19.89 -3.61 -4.90
N ILE A 42 19.51 -2.59 -5.68
CA ILE A 42 20.45 -1.82 -6.51
C ILE A 42 21.11 -0.65 -5.75
N LYS A 43 21.07 -0.66 -4.42
CA LYS A 43 21.56 0.40 -3.53
C LYS A 43 20.85 1.75 -3.66
N PHE A 44 19.61 1.75 -4.15
CA PHE A 44 18.75 2.93 -4.01
C PHE A 44 18.10 2.90 -2.62
N ASP A 45 18.32 3.94 -1.83
CA ASP A 45 17.85 3.98 -0.45
C ASP A 45 16.35 4.30 -0.41
N ILE A 46 15.53 3.24 -0.38
CA ILE A 46 14.10 3.33 -0.06
C ILE A 46 13.94 2.93 1.39
N ASP A 47 13.87 3.94 2.25
CA ASP A 47 13.48 3.72 3.64
C ASP A 47 11.98 3.38 3.75
N GLY A 48 11.59 2.78 4.87
CA GLY A 48 10.21 2.39 5.17
C GLY A 48 9.23 3.55 5.02
N GLU A 49 9.58 4.72 5.56
CA GLU A 49 8.75 5.93 5.47
C GLU A 49 8.49 6.38 4.03
N TRP A 50 9.49 6.20 3.15
CA TRP A 50 9.36 6.57 1.74
C TRP A 50 8.40 5.62 1.01
N LEU A 51 8.53 4.31 1.26
CA LEU A 51 7.60 3.31 0.72
C LEU A 51 6.18 3.50 1.26
N GLU A 52 6.04 3.78 2.56
CA GLU A 52 4.74 4.06 3.20
C GLU A 52 4.06 5.27 2.57
N THR A 53 4.81 6.36 2.40
CA THR A 53 4.29 7.59 1.79
C THR A 53 3.86 7.35 0.35
N LEU A 54 4.68 6.64 -0.44
CA LEU A 54 4.31 6.26 -1.82
C LEU A 54 3.07 5.36 -1.87
N MET A 55 2.96 4.42 -0.93
CA MET A 55 1.79 3.56 -0.84
C MET A 55 0.52 4.35 -0.54
N LEU A 56 0.57 5.34 0.35
CA LEU A 56 -0.57 6.19 0.69
C LEU A 56 -0.92 7.17 -0.43
N ALA A 57 0.10 7.79 -1.04
CA ALA A 57 -0.07 8.74 -2.15
C ALA A 57 -0.63 8.07 -3.43
N GLY A 58 -0.39 6.77 -3.60
CA GLY A 58 -0.92 6.00 -4.72
C GLY A 58 -2.39 5.58 -4.57
N LEU A 59 -3.05 5.88 -3.45
CA LEU A 59 -4.45 5.51 -3.21
C LEU A 59 -5.41 6.61 -3.70
N PRO A 60 -6.56 6.25 -4.29
CA PRO A 60 -7.59 7.21 -4.65
C PRO A 60 -8.29 7.76 -3.41
N GLU A 61 -8.99 8.87 -3.59
CA GLU A 61 -9.68 9.60 -2.51
C GLU A 61 -10.67 8.74 -1.70
N ALA A 62 -11.21 7.69 -2.30
CA ALA A 62 -12.08 6.72 -1.62
C ALA A 62 -11.43 6.07 -0.38
N TYR A 63 -10.10 5.99 -0.33
CA TYR A 63 -9.36 5.42 0.80
C TYR A 63 -9.02 6.45 1.90
N LYS A 64 -9.40 7.73 1.76
CA LYS A 64 -9.18 8.75 2.81
C LYS A 64 -9.65 8.31 4.20
N PRO A 65 -10.84 7.68 4.39
CA PRO A 65 -11.27 7.20 5.70
C PRO A 65 -10.32 6.17 6.31
N MET A 66 -9.75 5.28 5.49
CA MET A 66 -8.77 4.29 5.92
C MET A 66 -7.46 4.96 6.35
N ILE A 67 -6.98 5.95 5.58
CA ILE A 67 -5.75 6.70 5.89
C ILE A 67 -5.91 7.44 7.22
N MET A 68 -6.99 8.20 7.39
CA MET A 68 -7.30 8.89 8.66
C MET A 68 -7.43 7.90 9.83
N GLY A 69 -8.02 6.73 9.60
CA GLY A 69 -8.11 5.66 10.59
C GLY A 69 -6.73 5.16 11.02
N LEU A 70 -5.80 4.98 10.08
CA LEU A 70 -4.41 4.61 10.36
C LEU A 70 -3.69 5.69 11.17
N GLU A 71 -3.77 6.95 10.78
CA GLU A 71 -3.15 8.09 11.47
C GLU A 71 -3.69 8.27 12.89
N SER A 72 -5.00 8.10 13.07
CA SER A 72 -5.66 8.20 14.39
C SER A 72 -5.37 7.04 15.33
N SER A 73 -4.94 5.88 14.80
CA SER A 73 -4.80 4.64 15.57
C SER A 73 -3.62 4.66 16.56
N GLY A 74 -2.68 5.59 16.40
CA GLY A 74 -1.44 5.65 17.18
C GLY A 74 -0.48 4.48 16.92
N ILE A 75 -0.82 3.58 15.98
CA ILE A 75 0.03 2.47 15.55
C ILE A 75 1.06 3.03 14.56
N LYS A 76 2.32 2.58 14.67
CA LYS A 76 3.34 2.91 13.67
C LYS A 76 2.86 2.47 12.28
N ILE A 77 2.65 3.44 11.40
CA ILE A 77 2.32 3.19 10.00
C ILE A 77 3.53 2.48 9.39
N SER A 78 3.26 1.37 8.70
CA SER A 78 4.29 0.61 7.99
C SER A 78 3.73 0.11 6.67
N ALA A 79 4.59 -0.14 5.68
CA ALA A 79 4.15 -0.71 4.40
C ALA A 79 3.32 -2.01 4.60
N ASN A 80 3.67 -2.81 5.60
CA ASN A 80 2.94 -4.01 5.97
C ASN A 80 1.59 -3.72 6.63
N SER A 81 1.52 -2.69 7.49
CA SER A 81 0.26 -2.22 8.09
C SER A 81 -0.71 -1.72 7.01
N ILE A 82 -0.21 -0.93 6.05
CA ILE A 82 -0.99 -0.41 4.91
C ILE A 82 -1.48 -1.56 4.04
N LYS A 83 -0.60 -2.48 3.64
CA LYS A 83 -0.96 -3.70 2.90
C LYS A 83 -2.08 -4.47 3.58
N SER A 84 -1.95 -4.72 4.89
CA SER A 84 -2.93 -5.52 5.63
C SER A 84 -4.29 -4.84 5.69
N LYS A 85 -4.31 -3.51 5.87
CA LYS A 85 -5.55 -2.72 5.84
C LYS A 85 -6.19 -2.69 4.47
N LEU A 86 -5.41 -2.48 3.42
CA LEU A 86 -5.90 -2.49 2.04
C LEU A 86 -6.56 -3.82 1.67
N LEU A 87 -5.94 -4.95 2.05
CA LEU A 87 -6.50 -6.29 1.80
C LEU A 87 -7.76 -6.57 2.64
N GLN A 88 -7.82 -6.08 3.89
CA GLN A 88 -9.03 -6.17 4.72
C GLN A 88 -10.20 -5.39 4.11
N GLU A 89 -9.96 -4.21 3.56
CA GLU A 89 -11.02 -3.37 2.98
C GLU A 89 -11.69 -4.06 1.78
N VAL A 90 -10.91 -4.73 0.94
CA VAL A 90 -11.43 -5.55 -0.18
C VAL A 90 -12.28 -6.70 0.35
N GLN A 91 -11.81 -7.43 1.37
CA GLN A 91 -12.55 -8.54 1.97
C GLN A 91 -13.82 -8.11 2.71
N CYS A 92 -13.84 -6.89 3.27
CA CYS A 92 -15.04 -6.33 3.90
C CYS A 92 -16.10 -5.92 2.88
N SER A 93 -15.72 -5.57 1.65
CA SER A 93 -16.68 -5.24 0.57
C SER A 93 -17.50 -6.45 0.12
N ASP A 94 -16.93 -7.65 0.16
CA ASP A 94 -17.62 -8.90 -0.19
C ASP A 94 -18.45 -9.47 0.98
N ASN A 95 -18.21 -9.00 2.20
CA ASN A 95 -18.92 -9.41 3.41
C ASN A 95 -19.89 -8.32 3.87
N SER A 96 -20.97 -8.12 3.12
CA SER A 96 -22.17 -7.56 3.71
C SER A 96 -22.62 -8.48 4.86
N ALA A 97 -22.51 -7.98 6.09
CA ALA A 97 -22.94 -8.57 7.37
C ALA A 97 -21.92 -9.47 8.11
N PHE A 98 -21.03 -8.85 8.88
CA PHE A 98 -20.80 -9.29 10.28
C PHE A 98 -20.31 -8.14 11.19
N PHE A 99 -21.22 -7.23 11.52
CA PHE A 99 -21.13 -6.43 12.75
C PHE A 99 -22.46 -6.52 13.51
N THR A 100 -22.90 -7.75 13.80
CA THR A 100 -23.91 -7.98 14.85
C THR A 100 -23.20 -8.31 16.15
N ARG A 101 -23.23 -7.34 17.07
CA ARG A 101 -23.26 -7.43 18.55
C ARG A 101 -22.20 -8.34 19.22
N LYS A 102 -21.50 -7.86 20.26
CA LYS A 102 -22.09 -7.47 21.54
C LYS A 102 -21.26 -6.39 22.27
N ARG A 103 -21.93 -5.31 22.71
CA ARG A 103 -21.58 -4.58 23.94
C ARG A 103 -22.02 -5.42 25.15
N PRO A 104 -21.75 -4.97 26.38
CA PRO A 104 -20.56 -5.10 27.21
C PRO A 104 -20.68 -6.31 28.17
N PHE A 105 -19.60 -6.72 28.85
CA PHE A 105 -19.71 -7.57 30.04
C PHE A 105 -18.94 -6.98 31.21
N LYS A 106 -19.76 -6.49 32.15
CA LYS A 106 -19.62 -6.32 33.61
C LYS A 106 -18.41 -5.59 34.18
#